data_AF-A0A1W9RRH6-F1
#
_entry.id   AF-A0A1W9RRH6-F1
#
_cell.length_a   1.000
_cell.length_b   1.000
_cell.length_c   1.000
_cell.angle_alpha   90.00
_cell.angle_beta   90.00
_cell.angle_gamma   90.00
#
_symmetry.space_group_name_H-M   'P 1'
#
loop_
_entity.id
_entity.type
_entity.pdbx_description
1 polymer ?
#
loop_
_entity_poly.entity_id
_entity_poly.type
_entity_poly.pdbx_seq_one_letter_code
_entity_poly.pdbx_strand_id
1 'polypeptide(L)' 'MDKTENRVALTEEEKICFYCGGKLEVIETSQEIWVLEGKEYRMTIFSLQCLQCGRKYTIRKSHYEEKREKTF' A
#
# COMPACT_ATOMS: atom_id res chain seq x y z
N MET A 1 -16.05 -1.39 -19.92
CA MET A 1 -14.93 -2.06 -19.23
C MET A 1 -14.10 -0.96 -18.60
N ASP A 2 -14.45 -0.55 -17.39
CA ASP A 2 -13.79 0.57 -16.72
C ASP A 2 -13.33 0.08 -15.35
N LYS A 3 -12.04 -0.23 -15.25
CA LYS A 3 -11.36 -0.51 -13.99
C LYS A 3 -10.19 0.43 -13.87
N THR A 4 -10.47 1.73 -13.69
CA THR A 4 -9.48 2.65 -13.14
C THR A 4 -9.41 2.42 -11.63
N GLU A 5 -9.01 1.21 -11.25
CA GLU A 5 -8.58 0.93 -9.90
C GLU A 5 -7.19 1.52 -9.77
N ASN A 6 -7.14 2.79 -9.35
CA ASN A 6 -5.94 3.43 -8.83
C ASN A 6 -5.58 2.78 -7.48
N ARG A 7 -5.29 1.48 -7.53
CA ARG A 7 -4.94 0.65 -6.38
C ARG A 7 -3.45 0.80 -6.18
N VAL A 8 -3.08 1.58 -5.17
CA VAL A 8 -1.74 1.47 -4.57
C VAL A 8 -1.50 -0.02 -4.33
N ALA A 9 -0.58 -0.61 -5.09
CA ALA A 9 -0.30 -2.04 -5.08
C ALA A 9 1.19 -2.26 -4.80
N LEU A 10 1.51 -3.38 -4.16
CA LEU A 10 2.89 -3.83 -4.02
C LEU A 10 3.39 -4.39 -5.35
N THR A 11 4.62 -4.03 -5.73
CA THR A 11 5.31 -4.65 -6.85
C THR A 11 5.65 -6.11 -6.53
N GLU A 12 6.01 -6.90 -7.55
CA GLU A 12 6.41 -8.29 -7.33
C GLU A 12 7.72 -8.39 -6.53
N GLU A 13 8.63 -7.42 -6.69
CA GLU A 13 9.87 -7.34 -5.93
C GLU A 13 9.63 -7.05 -4.44
N GLU A 14 8.62 -6.23 -4.12
CA GLU A 14 8.20 -5.94 -2.74
C GLU A 14 7.53 -7.15 -2.05
N LYS A 15 7.16 -8.19 -2.82
CA LYS A 15 6.58 -9.44 -2.30
C LYS A 15 7.63 -10.54 -2.12
N ILE A 16 8.91 -10.18 -2.02
CA ILE A 16 10.00 -11.12 -1.74
C ILE A 16 10.51 -10.93 -0.31
N CYS A 17 10.58 -12.04 0.43
CA CYS A 17 11.10 -12.11 1.78
C CYS A 17 12.60 -11.83 1.75
N PHE A 18 13.01 -10.71 2.35
CA PHE A 18 14.41 -10.32 2.44
C PHE A 18 15.33 -11.40 3.05
N TYR A 19 14.83 -12.23 3.97
CA TYR A 19 15.66 -13.19 4.70
C TYR A 19 15.84 -14.53 3.98
N CYS A 20 14.81 -15.02 3.30
CA CYS A 20 14.83 -16.36 2.70
C CYS A 20 14.57 -16.37 1.20
N GLY A 21 14.34 -15.21 0.57
CA GLY A 21 13.95 -15.09 -0.84
C GLY A 21 12.55 -15.64 -1.15
N GLY A 22 11.80 -16.06 -0.13
CA GLY A 22 10.48 -16.66 -0.27
C GLY A 22 9.39 -15.66 -0.59
N LYS A 23 8.27 -16.16 -1.11
CA LYS A 23 7.09 -15.33 -1.40
C LYS A 23 6.47 -14.77 -0.12
N LEU A 24 6.19 -13.47 -0.14
CA LEU A 24 5.34 -12.79 0.83
C LEU A 24 3.90 -12.78 0.33
N GLU A 25 2.97 -13.11 1.21
CA GLU A 25 1.53 -12.99 1.00
C GLU A 25 0.97 -11.86 1.85
N VAL A 26 0.08 -11.04 1.28
CA VAL A 26 -0.62 -10.00 2.02
C VAL A 26 -1.69 -10.66 2.88
N ILE A 27 -1.57 -10.49 4.20
CA ILE A 27 -2.52 -11.04 5.18
C ILE A 27 -3.55 -10.01 5.63
N GLU A 28 -3.21 -8.72 5.57
CA GLU A 28 -4.11 -7.62 5.93
C GLU A 28 -3.70 -6.37 5.16
N THR A 29 -4.68 -5.55 4.77
CA THR A 29 -4.45 -4.22 4.20
C THR A 29 -5.31 -3.22 4.95
N SER A 30 -4.67 -2.16 5.43
CA SER A 30 -5.32 -1.09 6.17
C SER A 30 -5.04 0.24 5.48
N GLN A 31 -5.98 1.18 5.57
CA GLN A 31 -5.81 2.52 5.04
C GLN A 31 -5.99 3.54 6.16
N GLU A 32 -5.09 4.50 6.20
CA GLU A 32 -5.14 5.62 7.11
C GLU A 32 -5.21 6.92 6.32
N ILE A 33 -6.10 7.83 6.73
CA ILE A 33 -6.36 9.08 6.03
C ILE A 33 -6.25 10.23 7.02
N TRP A 34 -5.45 11.25 6.68
CA TRP A 34 -5.24 12.44 7.48
C TRP A 34 -5.52 13.69 6.66
N VAL A 35 -6.07 14.72 7.29
CA VAL A 35 -6.24 16.04 6.67
C VAL A 35 -5.36 17.05 7.40
N LEU A 36 -4.44 17.67 6.67
CA LEU A 36 -3.54 18.72 7.18
C LEU A 36 -3.67 19.92 6.25
N GLU A 37 -4.04 21.08 6.78
CA GLU A 37 -4.15 22.35 6.02
C GLU A 37 -5.00 22.24 4.74
N GLY A 38 -6.12 21.51 4.81
CA GLY A 38 -7.03 21.29 3.67
C GLY A 38 -6.55 20.24 2.66
N LYS A 39 -5.37 19.63 2.87
CA LYS A 39 -4.82 18.57 2.03
C LYS A 39 -5.11 17.20 2.62
N GLU A 40 -5.59 16.27 1.79
CA GLU A 40 -5.89 14.89 2.16
C GLU A 40 -4.67 13.98 1.88
N TYR A 41 -4.18 13.32 2.91
CA TYR A 41 -3.07 12.38 2.84
C TYR A 41 -3.61 10.97 3.06
N ARG A 42 -3.29 10.06 2.14
CA ARG A 42 -3.69 8.65 2.24
C ARG A 42 -2.45 7.78 2.43
N MET A 43 -2.48 6.87 3.38
CA MET A 43 -1.45 5.87 3.58
C MET A 43 -2.09 4.48 3.54
N THR A 44 -1.56 3.63 2.68
CA THR A 44 -1.94 2.21 2.64
C THR A 44 -0.86 1.40 3.34
N ILE A 45 -1.27 0.61 4.32
CA ILE A 45 -0.41 -0.28 5.10
C ILE A 45 -0.71 -1.72 4.67
N PHE A 46 0.30 -2.42 4.20
CA PHE A 46 0.25 -3.84 3.89
C PHE A 46 0.95 -4.62 4.99
N SER A 47 0.21 -5.50 5.64
CA SER A 47 0.78 -6.53 6.52
C SER A 47 0.99 -7.78 5.67
N LEU A 48 2.22 -8.28 5.64
CA LEU A 48 2.57 -9.48 4.87
C LEU A 48 3.17 -10.57 5.74
N GLN A 49 3.02 -11.82 5.30
CA GLN A 49 3.67 -12.98 5.89
C GLN A 49 4.45 -13.77 4.83
N CYS A 50 5.66 -14.19 5.16
CA CYS A 50 6.40 -15.11 4.32
C CYS A 50 5.86 -16.53 4.43
N LEU A 51 5.50 -17.13 3.30
CA LEU A 51 4.96 -18.50 3.26
C LEU A 51 6.03 -19.58 3.54
N GLN A 52 7.32 -19.24 3.45
CA GLN A 52 8.40 -20.18 3.72
C GLN A 52 8.90 -20.11 5.17
N CYS A 53 9.22 -18.92 5.68
CA CYS A 53 9.82 -18.75 6.99
C CYS A 53 8.86 -18.21 8.06
N GLY A 54 7.61 -17.91 7.69
CA GLY A 54 6.56 -17.42 8.60
C GLY A 54 6.74 -15.99 9.11
N ARG A 55 7.83 -15.29 8.75
CA ARG A 55 8.12 -13.92 9.19
C ARG A 55 7.08 -12.94 8.69
N LYS A 56 6.80 -11.92 9.51
CA LYS A 56 5.83 -10.86 9.21
C LYS A 56 6.54 -9.57 8.82
N TYR A 57 5.91 -8.83 7.91
CA TYR A 57 6.39 -7.58 7.35
C TYR A 57 5.29 -6.54 7.34
N THR A 58 5.69 -5.28 7.40
CA THR A 58 4.77 -4.15 7.24
C THR A 58 5.35 -3.21 6.21
N ILE A 59 4.65 -3.04 5.10
CA ILE A 59 5.02 -2.09 4.04
C ILE A 59 4.01 -0.94 4.07
N ARG A 60 4.51 0.29 4.11
CA ARG A 60 3.68 1.50 4.11
C ARG A 60 3.88 2.24 2.80
N LYS A 61 2.79 2.49 2.06
CA LYS A 61 2.79 3.32 0.85
C LYS A 61 1.92 4.54 1.07
N SER A 62 2.54 5.72 1.11
CA SER A 62 1.83 7.00 1.10
C SER A 62 1.49 7.40 -0.33
N HIS A 63 0.26 7.89 -0.50
CA HIS A 63 -0.19 8.50 -1.74
C HIS A 63 -0.78 9.87 -1.38
N TYR A 64 -0.17 10.92 -1.92
CA TYR A 64 -0.66 12.29 -1.80
C TYR A 64 -1.61 12.55 -2.98
N GLU A 65 -2.89 12.72 -2.71
CA GLU A 65 -3.84 13.25 -3.71
C GLU A 65 -4.15 14.70 -3.36
N GLU A 66 -3.48 15.63 -4.04
CA GLU A 66 -3.97 17.00 -4.10
C GLU A 66 -5.28 16.97 -4.88
N LYS A 67 -6.42 17.12 -4.20
CA LYS A 67 -7.67 17.46 -4.87
C LYS A 67 -7.43 18.79 -5.56
N ARG A 68 -7.07 18.76 -6.85
CA ARG A 68 -7.19 19.92 -7.72
C ARG A 68 -8.66 20.28 -7.70
N GLU A 69 -9.03 21.35 -7.01
CA GLU A 69 -10.26 22.06 -7.30
C GLU A 69 -10.26 22.31 -8.81
N LYS A 70 -11.06 21.55 -9.55
CA LYS A 70 -11.45 21.96 -10.90
C LYS A 70 -12.28 23.21 -10.70
N THR A 71 -11.63 24.36 -10.74
CA THR A 71 -12.31 25.63 -10.97
C THR A 71 -12.99 25.49 -12.34
N PHE A 72 -14.31 25.40 -12.34
CA PHE A 72 -15.14 25.48 -13.53
C PHE A 72 -15.22 26.93 -14.00
#